data_AF-A0A8K0SWC4-F1
#
_entry.id   AF-A0A8K0SWC4-F1
#
_cell.length_a   1.000
_cell.length_b   1.000
_cell.length_c   1.000
_cell.angle_alpha   90.00
_cell.angle_beta   90.00
_cell.angle_gamma   90.00
#
_symmetry.space_group_name_H-M   'P 1'
#
loop_
_entity.id
_entity.type
_entity.pdbx_description
1 polymer ?
#
loop_
_entity_poly.entity_id
_entity_poly.type
_entity_poly.pdbx_seq_one_letter_code
_entity_poly.pdbx_strand_id
1 'polypeptide(L)'
;MEDIRQLVIQLRIMVSPFDDTPRTQHQYQSAQLMEMESSPPNERVATEPSPKETYLSHKATIREIIAVDHFSNTVPDSIVDLWLRALDPEGRVPLPPGVKGFYGGDLRSSIPIELAHDCYKYVMHETDTAKVEKYANRMLVVLALLDMEKLSTADANLAGLALWHKALAQARHPVQAMGLKDTLEQYGVVRPRASLSDAKLPQMPRLVARLLAAAEQTGNDEAAECLRTWMPEEGAESFTQPLA
;
A
#
# COMPACT_ATOMS: atom_id res chain seq x y z
N MET A 1 6.85 1.33 -31.72
CA MET A 1 6.26 2.61 -31.24
C MET A 1 4.77 2.47 -30.94
N GLU A 2 4.05 1.61 -31.67
CA GLU A 2 2.65 1.23 -31.36
C GLU A 2 2.49 0.51 -30.00
N ASP A 3 3.43 -0.37 -29.64
CA ASP A 3 3.37 -1.17 -28.39
C ASP A 3 3.45 -0.35 -27.09
N ILE A 4 4.10 0.81 -27.14
CA ILE A 4 4.26 1.68 -25.97
C ILE A 4 2.97 2.49 -25.71
N ARG A 5 2.17 2.77 -26.75
CA ARG A 5 0.88 3.47 -26.60
C ARG A 5 -0.18 2.59 -25.94
N GLN A 6 -0.13 1.28 -26.16
CA GLN A 6 -0.99 0.30 -25.47
C GLN A 6 -0.73 0.25 -23.96
N LEU A 7 0.50 0.55 -23.51
CA LEU A 7 0.89 0.62 -22.09
C LEU A 7 0.17 1.75 -21.32
N VAL A 8 -0.40 2.73 -22.03
CA VAL A 8 -0.88 4.01 -21.47
C VAL A 8 -2.40 4.14 -21.50
N ILE A 9 -3.06 3.41 -22.41
CA ILE A 9 -4.52 3.52 -22.61
C ILE A 9 -5.30 2.88 -21.44
N GLN A 10 -4.71 1.94 -20.70
CA GLN A 10 -5.38 1.22 -19.61
C GLN A 10 -5.28 1.92 -18.23
N LEU A 11 -4.26 2.75 -18.01
CA LEU A 11 -4.06 3.53 -16.76
C LEU A 11 -5.07 4.70 -16.57
N ARG A 12 -5.91 5.00 -17.58
CA ARG A 12 -6.66 6.27 -17.70
C ARG A 12 -8.13 6.23 -17.28
N ILE A 13 -8.68 5.09 -16.87
CA ILE A 13 -10.09 4.97 -16.48
C ILE A 13 -10.14 4.67 -14.98
N MET A 14 -10.20 5.70 -14.11
CA MET A 14 -10.86 5.65 -12.77
C MET A 14 -10.60 6.89 -11.89
N VAL A 15 -10.67 8.10 -12.45
CA VAL A 15 -10.82 9.31 -11.61
C VAL A 15 -12.15 9.96 -11.97
N SER A 16 -13.23 9.45 -11.37
CA SER A 16 -14.55 10.10 -11.41
C SER A 16 -14.72 11.03 -10.19
N PRO A 17 -15.43 12.16 -10.34
CA PRO A 17 -15.32 13.33 -9.48
C PRO A 17 -16.43 13.37 -8.44
N PHE A 18 -16.14 13.90 -7.24
CA PHE A 18 -17.20 14.45 -6.39
C PHE A 18 -16.72 15.73 -5.70
N ASP A 19 -17.61 16.72 -5.79
CA ASP A 19 -17.44 18.15 -5.63
C ASP A 19 -17.13 18.66 -4.21
N ASP A 20 -16.32 19.72 -4.23
CA ASP A 20 -16.31 20.97 -3.45
C ASP A 20 -17.34 21.18 -2.32
N THR A 21 -16.86 21.47 -1.11
CA THR A 21 -16.72 22.86 -0.59
C THR A 21 -16.17 22.91 0.86
N PRO A 22 -15.52 24.01 1.30
CA PRO A 22 -14.56 24.04 2.41
C PRO A 22 -15.09 24.70 3.69
N ARG A 23 -14.43 24.48 4.84
CA ARG A 23 -14.32 25.47 5.94
C ARG A 23 -13.25 25.14 7.00
N THR A 24 -12.21 25.99 6.98
CA THR A 24 -11.47 26.66 8.08
C THR A 24 -10.89 25.89 9.28
N GLN A 25 -9.55 25.87 9.26
CA GLN A 25 -8.55 26.10 10.31
C GLN A 25 -9.02 26.38 11.76
N HIS A 26 -8.39 25.69 12.72
CA HIS A 26 -7.76 26.35 13.87
C HIS A 26 -6.50 25.60 14.33
N GLN A 27 -5.43 26.38 14.52
CA GLN A 27 -4.12 26.00 15.06
C GLN A 27 -4.19 25.81 16.57
N TYR A 28 -3.41 24.86 17.11
CA TYR A 28 -2.72 25.03 18.40
C TYR A 28 -1.35 24.33 18.37
N GLN A 29 -0.33 25.05 18.85
CA GLN A 29 1.07 24.67 19.03
C GLN A 29 1.35 24.29 20.49
N SER A 30 2.51 23.60 20.69
CA SER A 30 3.36 23.49 21.92
C SER A 30 2.98 22.38 22.91
N ALA A 31 3.89 21.64 23.58
CA ALA A 31 5.35 21.46 23.56
C ALA A 31 5.73 20.28 24.51
N GLN A 32 6.76 19.49 24.15
CA GLN A 32 7.89 18.97 25.00
C GLN A 32 7.59 18.09 26.26
N LEU A 33 8.41 17.15 26.76
CA LEU A 33 9.74 16.55 26.49
C LEU A 33 9.90 15.34 27.46
N MET A 34 10.84 14.42 27.15
CA MET A 34 11.61 13.52 28.08
C MET A 34 10.89 12.32 28.72
N GLU A 35 11.43 11.09 28.85
CA GLU A 35 12.79 10.53 29.01
C GLU A 35 12.80 9.03 28.53
N MET A 36 13.85 8.52 27.84
CA MET A 36 14.90 7.57 28.30
C MET A 36 14.41 6.42 29.22
N GLU A 37 14.78 5.14 29.13
CA GLU A 37 15.71 4.30 28.37
C GLU A 37 15.41 2.85 28.86
N SER A 38 15.51 1.82 28.01
CA SER A 38 16.15 0.52 28.34
C SER A 38 15.85 -0.53 27.25
N SER A 39 16.86 -0.88 26.45
CA SER A 39 16.79 -1.96 25.46
C SER A 39 17.38 -3.27 26.00
N PRO A 40 16.75 -4.44 25.78
CA PRO A 40 17.40 -5.74 25.83
C PRO A 40 17.76 -6.25 24.40
N PRO A 41 18.44 -7.40 24.25
CA PRO A 41 19.49 -7.58 23.26
C PRO A 41 19.01 -7.99 21.86
N ASN A 42 19.84 -7.57 20.90
CA ASN A 42 19.86 -7.83 19.46
C ASN A 42 19.53 -9.30 19.07
N GLU A 43 18.25 -9.59 18.85
CA GLU A 43 17.83 -10.68 17.97
C GLU A 43 18.35 -10.37 16.57
N ARG A 44 18.89 -11.39 15.88
CA ARG A 44 19.36 -11.24 14.51
C ARG A 44 18.18 -10.82 13.64
N VAL A 45 18.06 -9.52 13.40
CA VAL A 45 17.11 -8.94 12.45
C VAL A 45 17.37 -9.65 11.13
N ALA A 46 16.44 -10.50 10.71
CA ALA A 46 16.39 -10.94 9.32
C ALA A 46 16.18 -9.66 8.51
N THR A 47 17.26 -9.11 7.96
CA THR A 47 17.19 -7.89 7.15
C THR A 47 16.17 -8.13 6.05
N GLU A 48 15.16 -7.26 5.94
CA GLU A 48 14.21 -7.33 4.83
C GLU A 48 15.00 -7.35 3.50
N PRO A 49 14.65 -8.23 2.55
CA PRO A 49 15.34 -8.31 1.27
C PRO A 49 15.24 -6.97 0.54
N SER A 50 16.33 -6.54 -0.08
CA SER A 50 16.33 -5.34 -0.91
C SER A 50 15.33 -5.47 -2.07
N PRO A 51 14.84 -4.36 -2.65
CA PRO A 51 13.94 -4.42 -3.81
C PRO A 51 14.46 -5.28 -4.96
N LYS A 52 15.79 -5.29 -5.17
CA LYS A 52 16.44 -6.11 -6.20
C LYS A 52 16.40 -7.60 -5.87
N GLU A 53 16.69 -7.98 -4.64
CA GLU A 53 16.61 -9.38 -4.19
C GLU A 53 15.19 -9.92 -4.25
N THR A 54 14.21 -9.10 -3.86
CA THR A 54 12.77 -9.41 -4.01
C THR A 54 12.42 -9.63 -5.47
N TYR A 55 12.81 -8.71 -6.37
CA TYR A 55 12.57 -8.85 -7.81
C TYR A 55 13.12 -10.17 -8.37
N LEU A 56 14.38 -10.51 -8.04
CA LEU A 56 15.01 -11.73 -8.54
C LEU A 56 14.35 -13.00 -8.00
N SER A 57 14.02 -13.02 -6.70
CA SER A 57 13.41 -14.18 -6.03
C SER A 57 11.97 -14.43 -6.46
N HIS A 58 11.23 -13.36 -6.80
CA HIS A 58 9.81 -13.44 -7.13
C HIS A 58 9.50 -13.17 -8.60
N LYS A 59 10.50 -13.15 -9.49
CA LYS A 59 10.33 -12.78 -10.91
C LYS A 59 9.22 -13.55 -11.62
N ALA A 60 9.11 -14.86 -11.36
CA ALA A 60 8.06 -15.69 -11.95
C ALA A 60 6.66 -15.30 -11.43
N THR A 61 6.53 -15.06 -10.13
CA THR A 61 5.29 -14.57 -9.51
C THR A 61 4.89 -13.20 -10.03
N ILE A 62 5.84 -12.27 -10.15
CA ILE A 62 5.59 -10.93 -10.70
C ILE A 62 5.10 -11.02 -12.14
N ARG A 63 5.71 -11.90 -12.96
CA ARG A 63 5.23 -12.18 -14.32
C ARG A 63 3.78 -12.66 -14.30
N GLU A 64 3.44 -13.59 -13.42
CA GLU A 64 2.08 -14.13 -13.30
C GLU A 64 1.07 -13.06 -12.88
N ILE A 65 1.42 -12.19 -11.92
CA ILE A 65 0.59 -11.05 -11.52
C ILE A 65 0.28 -10.17 -12.73
N ILE A 66 1.29 -9.81 -13.52
CA ILE A 66 1.11 -8.98 -14.71
C ILE A 66 0.23 -9.69 -15.74
N ALA A 67 0.58 -10.93 -16.11
CA ALA A 67 -0.08 -11.64 -17.19
C ALA A 67 -1.53 -12.02 -16.84
N VAL A 68 -1.74 -12.54 -15.64
CA VAL A 68 -3.03 -13.14 -15.23
C VAL A 68 -3.88 -12.14 -14.47
N ASP A 69 -3.36 -11.51 -13.41
CA ASP A 69 -4.20 -10.70 -12.52
C ASP A 69 -4.52 -9.34 -13.13
N HIS A 70 -3.51 -8.68 -13.71
CA HIS A 70 -3.67 -7.37 -14.34
C HIS A 70 -4.26 -7.51 -15.76
N PHE A 71 -3.63 -8.31 -16.62
CA PHE A 71 -4.06 -8.42 -18.03
C PHE A 71 -5.04 -9.55 -18.34
N SER A 72 -5.37 -10.45 -17.41
CA SER A 72 -6.29 -11.58 -17.67
C SER A 72 -5.92 -12.42 -18.91
N ASN A 73 -4.62 -12.56 -19.19
CA ASN A 73 -4.05 -13.22 -20.37
C ASN A 73 -4.52 -12.66 -21.73
N THR A 74 -4.97 -11.41 -21.75
CA THR A 74 -5.49 -10.77 -22.98
C THR A 74 -4.42 -10.09 -23.83
N VAL A 75 -3.20 -9.92 -23.30
CA VAL A 75 -2.08 -9.28 -24.00
C VAL A 75 -0.99 -10.28 -24.38
N PRO A 76 -0.20 -10.02 -25.44
CA PRO A 76 0.94 -10.84 -25.80
C PRO A 76 2.04 -10.86 -24.72
N ASP A 77 2.82 -11.96 -24.67
CA ASP A 77 3.96 -12.11 -23.76
C ASP A 77 5.00 -10.98 -23.86
N SER A 78 5.14 -10.37 -25.04
CA SER A 78 6.06 -9.23 -25.25
C SER A 78 5.69 -7.99 -24.43
N ILE A 79 4.39 -7.79 -24.17
CA ILE A 79 3.90 -6.70 -23.32
C ILE A 79 4.16 -7.02 -21.84
N VAL A 80 3.93 -8.29 -21.45
CA VAL A 80 4.26 -8.77 -20.11
C VAL A 80 5.76 -8.61 -19.82
N ASP A 81 6.63 -8.97 -20.77
CA ASP A 81 8.07 -8.79 -20.68
C ASP A 81 8.51 -7.32 -20.58
N LEU A 82 7.77 -6.42 -21.20
CA LEU A 82 8.04 -4.98 -21.10
C LEU A 82 7.75 -4.47 -19.69
N TRP A 83 6.60 -4.84 -19.12
CA TRP A 83 6.23 -4.52 -17.74
C TRP A 83 7.22 -5.11 -16.73
N LEU A 84 7.58 -6.39 -16.92
CA LEU A 84 8.54 -7.05 -16.03
C LEU A 84 9.91 -6.35 -16.03
N ARG A 85 10.39 -5.91 -17.20
CA ARG A 85 11.62 -5.11 -17.28
C ARG A 85 11.47 -3.70 -16.73
N ALA A 86 10.27 -3.12 -16.80
CA ALA A 86 9.97 -1.82 -16.19
C ALA A 86 9.93 -1.89 -14.66
N LEU A 87 9.65 -3.06 -14.08
CA LEU A 87 9.65 -3.32 -12.65
C LEU A 87 11.01 -3.68 -12.05
N ASP A 88 12.02 -3.97 -12.88
CA ASP A 88 13.38 -4.17 -12.37
C ASP A 88 13.86 -2.86 -11.70
N PRO A 89 14.21 -2.85 -10.40
CA PRO A 89 14.66 -1.65 -9.70
C PRO A 89 15.91 -1.00 -10.30
N GLU A 90 16.73 -1.78 -11.01
CA GLU A 90 17.92 -1.31 -11.73
C GLU A 90 17.67 -1.17 -13.24
N GLY A 91 16.45 -1.50 -13.67
CA GLY A 91 16.01 -1.44 -15.05
C GLY A 91 16.04 -0.02 -15.60
N ARG A 92 16.68 0.14 -16.76
CA ARG A 92 16.76 1.41 -17.50
C ARG A 92 15.87 1.45 -18.73
N VAL A 93 14.84 0.59 -18.76
CA VAL A 93 13.89 0.59 -19.89
C VAL A 93 13.22 1.95 -19.98
N PRO A 94 13.29 2.63 -21.13
CA PRO A 94 12.65 3.93 -21.29
C PRO A 94 11.13 3.76 -21.18
N LEU A 95 10.53 4.56 -20.30
CA LEU A 95 9.08 4.68 -20.20
C LEU A 95 8.58 5.73 -21.20
N PRO A 96 7.32 5.62 -21.69
CA PRO A 96 6.77 6.59 -22.63
C PRO A 96 6.87 8.03 -22.10
N PRO A 97 7.41 8.97 -22.90
CA PRO A 97 7.52 10.37 -22.48
C PRO A 97 6.12 11.00 -22.31
N GLY A 98 5.99 11.87 -21.31
CA GLY A 98 4.75 12.61 -21.06
C GLY A 98 3.64 11.82 -20.38
N VAL A 99 3.88 10.55 -20.04
CA VAL A 99 2.94 9.73 -19.27
C VAL A 99 3.27 9.85 -17.79
N LYS A 100 2.28 10.27 -17.01
CA LYS A 100 2.38 10.36 -15.56
C LYS A 100 1.71 9.15 -14.92
N GLY A 101 2.22 8.73 -13.77
CA GLY A 101 1.62 7.71 -12.93
C GLY A 101 0.44 8.26 -12.12
N PHE A 102 0.07 7.53 -11.06
CA PHE A 102 -1.06 7.90 -10.21
C PHE A 102 -0.91 9.32 -9.64
N TYR A 103 -2.01 10.08 -9.71
CA TYR A 103 -2.08 11.46 -9.20
C TYR A 103 -1.00 12.40 -9.76
N GLY A 104 -0.46 12.09 -10.95
CA GLY A 104 0.58 12.88 -11.60
C GLY A 104 2.00 12.55 -11.14
N GLY A 105 2.18 11.52 -10.31
CA GLY A 105 3.46 11.07 -9.79
C GLY A 105 4.30 10.28 -10.79
N ASP A 106 5.43 9.75 -10.31
CA ASP A 106 6.36 8.97 -11.12
C ASP A 106 5.69 7.67 -11.63
N LEU A 107 5.88 7.42 -12.93
CA LEU A 107 5.26 6.26 -13.58
C LEU A 107 5.88 4.94 -13.11
N ARG A 108 7.20 4.88 -12.89
CA ARG A 108 7.88 3.65 -12.48
C ARG A 108 7.46 3.22 -11.09
N SER A 109 7.34 4.17 -10.16
CA SER A 109 6.80 3.90 -8.82
C SER A 109 5.31 3.59 -8.81
N SER A 110 4.55 4.04 -9.82
CA SER A 110 3.10 3.76 -9.90
C SER A 110 2.80 2.34 -10.36
N ILE A 111 3.64 1.73 -11.21
CA ILE A 111 3.38 0.37 -11.74
C ILE A 111 3.24 -0.68 -10.62
N PRO A 112 4.16 -0.78 -9.62
CA PRO A 112 3.97 -1.72 -8.50
C PRO A 112 2.70 -1.46 -7.68
N ILE A 113 2.33 -0.19 -7.51
CA ILE A 113 1.12 0.22 -6.76
C ILE A 113 -0.14 -0.19 -7.54
N GLU A 114 -0.13 -0.06 -8.86
CA GLU A 114 -1.22 -0.48 -9.74
C GLU A 114 -1.44 -2.00 -9.65
N LEU A 115 -0.36 -2.79 -9.75
CA LEU A 115 -0.45 -4.24 -9.61
C LEU A 115 -0.97 -4.66 -8.22
N ALA A 116 -0.58 -3.93 -7.17
CA ALA A 116 -1.13 -4.16 -5.83
C ALA A 116 -2.63 -3.80 -5.77
N HIS A 117 -3.03 -2.70 -6.42
CA HIS A 117 -4.41 -2.25 -6.48
C HIS A 117 -5.32 -3.26 -7.20
N ASP A 118 -4.87 -3.97 -8.24
CA ASP A 118 -5.69 -5.02 -8.88
C ASP A 118 -5.99 -6.20 -7.96
N CYS A 119 -5.12 -6.45 -6.99
CA CYS A 119 -5.34 -7.46 -5.95
C CYS A 119 -6.31 -6.97 -4.86
N TYR A 120 -6.56 -5.66 -4.75
CA TYR A 120 -7.31 -5.03 -3.65
C TYR A 120 -8.68 -5.67 -3.43
N LYS A 121 -9.45 -5.88 -4.51
CA LYS A 121 -10.81 -6.44 -4.41
C LYS A 121 -10.83 -7.83 -3.78
N TYR A 122 -9.82 -8.64 -4.06
CA TYR A 122 -9.71 -9.98 -3.50
C TYR A 122 -9.27 -9.91 -2.04
N VAL A 123 -8.33 -9.04 -1.69
CA VAL A 123 -7.88 -8.94 -0.30
C VAL A 123 -8.96 -8.33 0.61
N MET A 124 -9.69 -7.33 0.12
CA MET A 124 -10.70 -6.59 0.90
C MET A 124 -12.05 -7.31 1.03
N HIS A 125 -12.50 -8.02 -0.01
CA HIS A 125 -13.89 -8.51 -0.07
C HIS A 125 -14.04 -10.04 -0.18
N GLU A 126 -12.97 -10.78 -0.43
CA GLU A 126 -13.02 -12.24 -0.49
C GLU A 126 -13.09 -12.85 0.92
N THR A 127 -13.79 -13.98 1.03
CA THR A 127 -13.93 -14.76 2.27
C THR A 127 -13.18 -16.09 2.21
N ASP A 128 -12.85 -16.57 1.01
CA ASP A 128 -11.96 -17.72 0.83
C ASP A 128 -10.54 -17.36 1.30
N THR A 129 -10.15 -17.94 2.44
CA THR A 129 -8.88 -17.65 3.11
C THR A 129 -7.66 -17.95 2.23
N ALA A 130 -7.69 -19.01 1.42
CA ALA A 130 -6.60 -19.37 0.55
C ALA A 130 -6.42 -18.35 -0.59
N LYS A 131 -7.53 -17.82 -1.12
CA LYS A 131 -7.46 -16.73 -2.11
C LYS A 131 -6.98 -15.43 -1.48
N VAL A 132 -7.49 -15.08 -0.30
CA VAL A 132 -7.05 -13.88 0.42
C VAL A 132 -5.54 -13.94 0.65
N GLU A 133 -5.03 -15.05 1.18
CA GLU A 133 -3.60 -15.26 1.40
C GLU A 133 -2.79 -15.12 0.09
N LYS A 134 -3.23 -15.78 -0.98
CA LYS A 134 -2.60 -15.68 -2.30
C LYS A 134 -2.47 -14.24 -2.76
N TYR A 135 -3.57 -13.47 -2.74
CA TYR A 135 -3.56 -12.10 -3.25
C TYR A 135 -2.89 -11.10 -2.30
N ALA A 136 -2.97 -11.32 -0.98
CA ALA A 136 -2.23 -10.53 0.00
C ALA A 136 -0.71 -10.72 -0.20
N ASN A 137 -0.24 -11.96 -0.39
CA ASN A 137 1.17 -12.22 -0.69
C ASN A 137 1.60 -11.57 -2.02
N ARG A 138 0.75 -11.62 -3.06
CA ARG A 138 1.02 -10.93 -4.33
C ARG A 138 1.16 -9.43 -4.16
N MET A 139 0.29 -8.78 -3.38
CA MET A 139 0.40 -7.35 -3.04
C MET A 139 1.72 -7.03 -2.35
N LEU A 140 2.11 -7.83 -1.35
CA LEU A 140 3.37 -7.62 -0.62
C LEU A 140 4.59 -7.75 -1.53
N VAL A 141 4.61 -8.76 -2.41
CA VAL A 141 5.70 -8.98 -3.37
C VAL A 141 5.89 -7.79 -4.30
N VAL A 142 4.81 -7.25 -4.89
CA VAL A 142 4.95 -6.12 -5.82
C VAL A 142 5.31 -4.83 -5.08
N LEU A 143 4.75 -4.58 -3.90
CA LEU A 143 5.06 -3.38 -3.12
C LEU A 143 6.50 -3.40 -2.57
N ALA A 144 7.07 -4.58 -2.30
CA ALA A 144 8.47 -4.74 -1.91
C ALA A 144 9.48 -4.37 -3.02
N LEU A 145 9.01 -4.11 -4.25
CA LEU A 145 9.85 -3.55 -5.32
C LEU A 145 10.11 -2.05 -5.16
N LEU A 146 9.38 -1.38 -4.27
CA LEU A 146 9.53 0.05 -4.01
C LEU A 146 10.59 0.30 -2.94
N ASP A 147 11.49 1.23 -3.21
CA ASP A 147 12.34 1.85 -2.18
C ASP A 147 11.49 2.90 -1.44
N MET A 148 10.90 2.48 -0.32
CA MET A 148 9.95 3.30 0.43
C MET A 148 10.58 4.54 1.06
N GLU A 149 11.85 4.47 1.46
CA GLU A 149 12.58 5.63 2.00
C GLU A 149 12.71 6.71 0.93
N LYS A 150 13.23 6.34 -0.26
CA LYS A 150 13.34 7.26 -1.39
C LYS A 150 11.98 7.77 -1.86
N LEU A 151 10.99 6.88 -1.99
CA LEU A 151 9.65 7.25 -2.45
C LEU A 151 8.97 8.23 -1.49
N SER A 152 9.07 8.00 -0.18
CA SER A 152 8.47 8.88 0.83
C SER A 152 9.06 10.30 0.86
N THR A 153 10.29 10.45 0.35
CA THR A 153 10.95 11.75 0.19
C THR A 153 10.54 12.43 -1.12
N ALA A 154 10.39 11.65 -2.20
CA ALA A 154 10.08 12.17 -3.52
C ALA A 154 8.57 12.46 -3.74
N ASP A 155 7.69 11.59 -3.26
CA ASP A 155 6.24 11.67 -3.50
C ASP A 155 5.45 11.03 -2.33
N ALA A 156 4.95 11.88 -1.44
CA ALA A 156 4.17 11.45 -0.28
C ALA A 156 2.81 10.81 -0.66
N ASN A 157 2.24 11.16 -1.82
CA ASN A 157 0.97 10.59 -2.25
C ASN A 157 1.17 9.13 -2.68
N LEU A 158 2.17 8.86 -3.51
CA LEU A 158 2.50 7.48 -3.92
C LEU A 158 2.98 6.63 -2.74
N ALA A 159 3.83 7.18 -1.87
CA ALA A 159 4.27 6.48 -0.67
C ALA A 159 3.09 6.13 0.25
N GLY A 160 2.16 7.06 0.45
CA GLY A 160 0.95 6.83 1.25
C GLY A 160 0.09 5.71 0.68
N LEU A 161 -0.13 5.70 -0.65
CA LEU A 161 -0.88 4.63 -1.32
C LEU A 161 -0.19 3.28 -1.17
N ALA A 162 1.13 3.21 -1.38
CA ALA A 162 1.89 1.98 -1.21
C ALA A 162 1.78 1.43 0.22
N LEU A 163 1.94 2.29 1.23
CA LEU A 163 1.86 1.90 2.64
C LEU A 163 0.45 1.47 3.05
N TRP A 164 -0.61 2.12 2.56
CA TRP A 164 -1.97 1.62 2.77
C TRP A 164 -2.11 0.20 2.20
N HIS A 165 -1.79 -0.02 0.94
CA HIS A 165 -1.94 -1.34 0.33
C HIS A 165 -1.08 -2.41 1.04
N LYS A 166 0.13 -2.05 1.51
CA LYS A 166 1.01 -2.92 2.31
C LYS A 166 0.33 -3.29 3.63
N ALA A 167 -0.18 -2.31 4.37
CA ALA A 167 -0.86 -2.54 5.64
C ALA A 167 -2.12 -3.42 5.50
N LEU A 168 -2.90 -3.22 4.43
CA LEU A 168 -4.07 -4.07 4.14
C LEU A 168 -3.66 -5.52 3.89
N ALA A 169 -2.62 -5.74 3.10
CA ALA A 169 -2.13 -7.08 2.82
C ALA A 169 -1.56 -7.75 4.08
N GLN A 170 -0.80 -7.04 4.91
CA GLN A 170 -0.28 -7.56 6.19
C GLN A 170 -1.41 -7.90 7.18
N ALA A 171 -2.42 -7.03 7.30
CA ALA A 171 -3.56 -7.27 8.18
C ALA A 171 -4.37 -8.52 7.79
N ARG A 172 -4.33 -8.89 6.50
CA ARG A 172 -5.09 -10.02 5.94
C ARG A 172 -4.27 -11.29 5.73
N HIS A 173 -2.94 -11.22 5.90
CA HIS A 173 -2.06 -12.35 5.69
C HIS A 173 -1.68 -13.00 7.03
N PRO A 174 -1.89 -14.32 7.21
CA PRO A 174 -1.77 -14.99 8.52
C PRO A 174 -0.34 -14.99 9.11
N VAL A 175 0.69 -14.93 8.27
CA VAL A 175 2.10 -15.00 8.71
C VAL A 175 2.84 -13.65 8.64
N GLN A 176 2.26 -12.66 7.96
CA GLN A 176 2.94 -11.39 7.66
C GLN A 176 2.38 -10.23 8.50
N ALA A 177 1.71 -10.54 9.62
CA ALA A 177 1.34 -9.55 10.63
C ALA A 177 2.59 -8.89 11.23
N MET A 178 3.70 -9.64 11.30
CA MET A 178 5.04 -9.12 11.60
C MET A 178 5.43 -8.04 10.57
N GLY A 179 5.53 -6.80 11.03
CA GLY A 179 5.81 -5.62 10.18
C GLY A 179 4.61 -4.72 9.89
N LEU A 180 3.40 -5.07 10.36
CA LEU A 180 2.22 -4.19 10.28
C LEU A 180 2.43 -2.91 11.10
N LYS A 181 2.97 -3.04 12.32
CA LYS A 181 3.29 -1.90 13.19
C LYS A 181 4.22 -0.90 12.50
N ASP A 182 5.36 -1.37 11.97
CA ASP A 182 6.33 -0.52 11.28
C ASP A 182 5.72 0.17 10.05
N THR A 183 4.84 -0.54 9.34
CA THR A 183 4.11 0.02 8.19
C THR A 183 3.14 1.12 8.63
N LEU A 184 2.43 0.95 9.75
CA LEU A 184 1.56 1.98 10.33
C LEU A 184 2.35 3.20 10.82
N GLU A 185 3.50 2.99 11.46
CA GLU A 185 4.39 4.08 11.88
C GLU A 185 4.86 4.91 10.68
N GLN A 186 5.35 4.25 9.62
CA GLN A 186 5.72 4.93 8.37
C GLN A 186 4.53 5.65 7.74
N TYR A 187 3.35 5.03 7.73
CA TYR A 187 2.13 5.65 7.23
C TYR A 187 1.79 6.93 8.01
N GLY A 188 1.92 6.91 9.34
CA GLY A 188 1.67 8.06 10.21
C GLY A 188 2.60 9.25 9.93
N VAL A 189 3.84 8.97 9.52
CA VAL A 189 4.82 10.01 9.12
C VAL A 189 4.56 10.53 7.70
N VAL A 190 4.15 9.66 6.77
CA VAL A 190 3.92 10.02 5.37
C VAL A 190 2.58 10.74 5.19
N ARG A 191 1.52 10.25 5.81
CA ARG A 191 0.15 10.68 5.56
C ARG A 191 -0.09 12.19 5.71
N PRO A 192 0.45 12.90 6.72
CA PRO A 192 0.25 14.34 6.86
C PRO A 192 0.88 15.17 5.73
N ARG A 193 1.87 14.62 5.02
CA ARG A 193 2.55 15.26 3.88
C ARG A 193 1.83 15.04 2.55
N ALA A 194 0.94 14.04 2.49
CA ALA A 194 0.17 13.72 1.30
C ALA A 194 -1.00 14.70 1.12
N SER A 195 -1.17 15.20 -0.11
CA SER A 195 -2.25 16.12 -0.48
C SER A 195 -3.58 15.45 -0.83
N LEU A 196 -3.59 14.11 -0.89
CA LEU A 196 -4.81 13.34 -1.16
C LEU A 196 -5.84 13.48 -0.04
N SER A 197 -7.12 13.52 -0.43
CA SER A 197 -8.24 13.55 0.50
C SER A 197 -8.35 12.27 1.32
N ASP A 198 -9.04 12.33 2.47
CA ASP A 198 -9.30 11.16 3.32
C ASP A 198 -9.98 10.01 2.57
N ALA A 199 -10.85 10.33 1.61
CA ALA A 199 -11.51 9.33 0.78
C ALA A 199 -10.53 8.55 -0.12
N LYS A 200 -9.47 9.22 -0.61
CA LYS A 200 -8.44 8.64 -1.49
C LYS A 200 -7.25 8.07 -0.74
N LEU A 201 -7.01 8.55 0.48
CA LEU A 201 -5.94 8.13 1.35
C LEU A 201 -6.39 8.37 2.82
N PRO A 202 -6.86 7.33 3.54
CA PRO A 202 -7.46 7.49 4.86
C PRO A 202 -6.53 8.15 5.88
N GLN A 203 -7.07 8.96 6.78
CA GLN A 203 -6.41 9.36 8.00
C GLN A 203 -6.21 8.15 8.91
N MET A 204 -5.22 8.22 9.81
CA MET A 204 -4.81 7.07 10.62
C MET A 204 -5.97 6.37 11.34
N PRO A 205 -6.89 7.06 12.05
CA PRO A 205 -7.98 6.38 12.75
C PRO A 205 -8.90 5.60 11.80
N ARG A 206 -9.20 6.18 10.64
CA ARG A 206 -10.04 5.54 9.61
C ARG A 206 -9.31 4.37 8.95
N LEU A 207 -7.99 4.48 8.74
CA LEU A 207 -7.18 3.36 8.24
C LEU A 207 -7.23 2.20 9.24
N VAL A 208 -6.90 2.44 10.51
CA VAL A 208 -6.85 1.42 11.57
C VAL A 208 -8.19 0.72 11.71
N ALA A 209 -9.30 1.46 11.79
CA ALA A 209 -10.63 0.87 11.88
C ALA A 209 -10.97 -0.05 10.67
N ARG A 210 -10.59 0.37 9.46
CA ARG A 210 -10.79 -0.45 8.25
C ARG A 210 -9.93 -1.71 8.25
N LEU A 211 -8.68 -1.61 8.68
CA LEU A 211 -7.76 -2.74 8.76
C LEU A 211 -8.21 -3.73 9.84
N LEU A 212 -8.69 -3.24 10.98
CA LEU A 212 -9.17 -4.06 12.09
C LEU A 212 -10.36 -4.91 11.65
N ALA A 213 -11.36 -4.27 11.02
CA ALA A 213 -12.51 -4.98 10.46
C ALA A 213 -12.08 -6.05 9.43
N ALA A 214 -11.07 -5.75 8.60
CA ALA A 214 -10.54 -6.68 7.63
C ALA A 214 -9.82 -7.87 8.30
N ALA A 215 -9.00 -7.62 9.33
CA ALA A 215 -8.29 -8.66 10.07
C ALA A 215 -9.25 -9.62 10.79
N GLU A 216 -10.27 -9.07 11.47
CA GLU A 216 -11.29 -9.84 12.20
C GLU A 216 -12.10 -10.75 11.27
N GLN A 217 -12.45 -10.29 10.06
CA GLN A 217 -13.16 -11.11 9.07
C GLN A 217 -12.39 -12.37 8.64
N THR A 218 -11.06 -12.34 8.70
CA THR A 218 -10.18 -13.48 8.39
C THR A 218 -9.73 -14.27 9.62
N GLY A 219 -10.09 -13.85 10.83
CA GLY A 219 -9.57 -14.43 12.07
C GLY A 219 -8.06 -14.24 12.23
N ASN A 220 -7.49 -13.15 11.71
CA ASN A 220 -6.08 -12.82 11.92
C ASN A 220 -5.90 -12.11 13.27
N ASP A 221 -5.91 -12.91 14.34
CA ASP A 221 -5.92 -12.41 15.72
C ASP A 221 -4.68 -11.57 16.06
N GLU A 222 -3.50 -11.92 15.54
CA GLU A 222 -2.25 -11.18 15.75
C GLU A 222 -2.32 -9.77 15.13
N ALA A 223 -2.80 -9.67 13.88
CA ALA A 223 -3.00 -8.38 13.24
C ALA A 223 -4.07 -7.55 13.96
N ALA A 224 -5.17 -8.19 14.40
CA ALA A 224 -6.24 -7.52 15.12
C ALA A 224 -5.75 -6.98 16.49
N GLU A 225 -4.96 -7.75 17.24
CA GLU A 225 -4.33 -7.31 18.49
C GLU A 225 -3.41 -6.12 18.25
N CYS A 226 -2.53 -6.19 17.24
CA CYS A 226 -1.68 -5.07 16.84
C CYS A 226 -2.51 -3.82 16.58
N LEU A 227 -3.56 -3.91 15.74
CA LEU A 227 -4.40 -2.78 15.34
C LEU A 227 -5.21 -2.17 16.51
N ARG A 228 -5.64 -2.97 17.48
CA ARG A 228 -6.35 -2.47 18.67
C ARG A 228 -5.48 -1.53 19.52
N THR A 229 -4.16 -1.72 19.55
CA THR A 229 -3.24 -0.80 20.25
C THR A 229 -3.19 0.60 19.63
N TRP A 230 -3.65 0.75 18.39
CA TRP A 230 -3.73 2.02 17.68
C TRP A 230 -5.12 2.68 17.74
N MET A 231 -6.13 1.95 18.24
CA MET A 231 -7.44 2.53 18.48
C MET A 231 -7.34 3.41 19.74
N PRO A 232 -7.94 4.62 19.74
CA PRO A 232 -8.08 5.37 20.96
C PRO A 232 -8.85 4.51 21.98
N GLU A 233 -8.42 4.50 23.25
CA GLU A 233 -9.17 3.84 24.32
C GLU A 233 -10.57 4.47 24.37
N GLU A 234 -11.60 3.76 23.90
CA GLU A 234 -12.98 4.18 24.11
C GLU A 234 -13.33 3.98 25.59
N GLY A 235 -13.04 5.00 26.42
CA GLY A 235 -13.12 4.85 27.88
C GLY A 235 -13.00 6.09 28.77
N ALA A 236 -13.10 7.31 28.22
CA ALA A 236 -13.60 8.50 28.91
C ALA A 236 -14.10 9.45 27.81
N GLU A 237 -15.23 9.22 27.14
CA GLU A 237 -16.57 9.15 27.67
C GLU A 237 -17.48 8.44 26.64
N SER A 238 -18.58 7.86 27.13
CA SER A 238 -19.55 7.14 26.31
C SER A 238 -20.19 8.03 25.25
N PHE A 239 -20.09 7.64 23.98
CA PHE A 239 -21.08 8.02 22.98
C PHE A 239 -21.94 6.82 22.66
N THR A 240 -22.92 6.59 23.53
CA THR A 240 -24.18 6.03 23.06
C THR A 240 -24.90 7.14 22.31
N GLN A 241 -25.25 6.92 21.04
CA GLN A 241 -26.61 7.12 20.49
C GLN A 241 -26.68 6.84 18.97
N PRO A 242 -27.89 6.57 18.43
CA PRO A 242 -28.13 5.45 17.54
C PRO A 242 -28.17 5.81 16.05
N LEU A 243 -28.11 4.76 15.24
CA LEU A 243 -28.43 4.76 13.81
C LEU A 243 -29.85 5.32 13.56
N ALA A 244 -29.92 6.39 12.76
CA ALA A 244 -31.08 6.80 11.99
C ALA A 244 -30.60 7.22 10.59
#